data_AF-A0A6L5PVQ1-F1
#
_entry.id   AF-A0A6L5PVQ1-F1
#
_cell.length_a   1.000
_cell.length_b   1.000
_cell.length_c   1.000
_cell.angle_alpha   90.00
_cell.angle_beta   90.00
_cell.angle_gamma   90.00
#
_symmetry.space_group_name_H-M   'P 1'
#
loop_
_entity.id
_entity.type
_entity.pdbx_description
1 polymer ?
#
loop_
_entity_poly.entity_id
_entity_poly.type
_entity_poly.pdbx_seq_one_letter_code
_entity_poly.pdbx_strand_id
1 'polypeptide(L)'
;MAILSNIGAALFFIAFILLILCIISIFKKNGKAKQYGRPAVILFMISIVFIITSAETSNNPIVEFFSILSFVLFVFFLVLAILSVIKKTGVAKKQFIITAILFVIFVALSSISAPSSEKTTATNKQVASNNAEKKDDKKKEADEKTQKQEDEKRLADEQARKQEDEKRQAEEQARKQQEEQKRLADEQARKQQEEQKRLADEQARKQQEEQKRQADEQARKQQEEQKRQADEQARKQQEEQKRQADEQARKQQEEQKKAQQAQTQPAASNNSNVTYKNCTEVKNAGKAPLYKDQPGYSSKLDRDGDGVACEK
;
A
#
# COMPACT_ATOMS: atom_id res chain seq x y z
N MET A 1 5.61 -49.04 -7.48
CA MET A 1 6.11 -47.75 -6.96
C MET A 1 6.54 -46.78 -8.07
N ALA A 2 7.22 -47.21 -9.14
CA ALA A 2 7.60 -46.33 -10.27
C ALA A 2 6.41 -45.70 -11.04
N ILE A 3 5.29 -46.42 -11.18
CA ILE A 3 4.10 -45.93 -11.89
C ILE A 3 3.43 -44.77 -11.12
N LEU A 4 3.40 -44.81 -9.79
CA LEU A 4 2.86 -43.71 -8.97
C LEU A 4 3.74 -42.45 -9.01
N SER A 5 5.07 -42.61 -9.08
CA SER A 5 6.01 -41.48 -9.19
C SER A 5 5.86 -40.73 -10.51
N ASN A 6 5.68 -41.44 -11.63
CA ASN A 6 5.41 -40.82 -12.93
C ASN A 6 4.06 -40.10 -13.00
N ILE A 7 3.03 -40.63 -12.31
CA ILE A 7 1.72 -39.97 -12.20
C ILE A 7 1.86 -38.67 -11.39
N GLY A 8 2.61 -38.68 -10.28
CA GLY A 8 2.89 -37.49 -9.49
C GLY A 8 3.62 -36.40 -10.29
N ALA A 9 4.65 -36.78 -11.05
CA ALA A 9 5.36 -35.86 -11.94
C ALA A 9 4.45 -35.30 -13.05
N ALA A 10 3.63 -36.15 -13.69
CA ALA A 10 2.69 -35.73 -14.72
C ALA A 10 1.63 -34.75 -14.16
N LEU A 11 1.07 -35.03 -12.98
CA LEU A 11 0.12 -34.13 -12.30
C LEU A 11 0.77 -32.81 -11.92
N PHE A 12 2.03 -32.83 -11.50
CA PHE A 12 2.80 -31.61 -11.21
C PHE A 12 3.01 -30.77 -12.47
N PHE A 13 3.41 -31.36 -13.60
CA PHE A 13 3.54 -30.65 -14.87
C PHE A 13 2.21 -30.09 -15.37
N ILE A 14 1.11 -30.83 -15.20
CA ILE A 14 -0.24 -30.35 -15.54
C ILE A 14 -0.61 -29.15 -14.66
N ALA A 15 -0.40 -29.22 -13.34
CA ALA A 15 -0.64 -28.11 -12.42
C ALA A 15 0.21 -26.87 -12.77
N PHE A 16 1.47 -27.10 -13.15
CA PHE A 16 2.39 -26.05 -13.58
C PHE A 16 1.95 -25.36 -14.87
N ILE A 17 1.52 -26.14 -15.87
CA ILE A 17 0.97 -25.61 -17.13
C ILE A 17 -0.29 -24.77 -16.84
N LEU A 18 -1.19 -25.25 -15.96
CA LEU A 18 -2.39 -24.51 -15.57
C LEU A 18 -2.07 -23.21 -14.84
N LEU A 19 -1.04 -23.19 -14.00
CA LEU A 19 -0.56 -21.98 -13.31
C LEU A 19 -0.01 -20.95 -14.32
N ILE A 20 0.79 -21.39 -15.29
CA ILE A 20 1.29 -20.52 -16.37
C ILE A 20 0.12 -19.95 -17.19
N LEU A 21 -0.84 -20.77 -17.59
CA LEU A 21 -2.03 -20.32 -18.33
C LEU A 21 -2.89 -19.33 -17.52
N CYS A 22 -2.95 -19.51 -16.19
CA CYS A 22 -3.64 -18.59 -15.29
C CYS A 22 -2.93 -17.22 -15.24
N ILE A 23 -1.59 -17.21 -15.13
CA ILE A 23 -0.78 -15.97 -15.18
C ILE A 23 -0.99 -15.26 -16.52
N ILE A 24 -0.91 -15.98 -17.64
CA ILE A 24 -1.15 -15.41 -18.97
C ILE A 24 -2.56 -14.82 -19.08
N SER A 25 -3.58 -15.49 -18.53
CA SER A 25 -4.97 -15.00 -18.53
C SER A 25 -5.18 -13.73 -17.72
N ILE A 26 -4.46 -13.57 -16.59
CA ILE A 26 -4.44 -12.35 -15.78
C ILE A 26 -3.84 -11.18 -16.57
N PHE A 27 -2.74 -11.41 -17.27
CA PHE A 27 -2.06 -10.37 -18.07
C PHE A 27 -2.77 -10.03 -19.37
N LYS A 28 -3.53 -10.97 -19.97
CA LYS A 28 -4.27 -10.73 -21.21
C LYS A 28 -5.58 -9.93 -21.03
N LYS A 29 -5.87 -9.44 -19.81
CA LYS A 29 -7.04 -8.59 -19.48
C LYS A 29 -8.40 -9.19 -19.91
N ASN A 30 -8.45 -10.50 -20.11
CA ASN A 30 -9.68 -11.24 -20.35
C ASN A 30 -10.14 -11.75 -18.98
N GLY A 31 -11.29 -11.29 -18.48
CA GLY A 31 -11.80 -11.52 -17.11
C GLY A 31 -12.03 -12.98 -16.65
N LYS A 32 -11.38 -13.97 -17.28
CA LYS A 32 -11.42 -15.40 -16.95
C LYS A 32 -10.44 -15.82 -15.84
N ALA A 33 -9.63 -14.91 -15.30
CA ALA A 33 -8.67 -15.19 -14.23
C ALA A 33 -9.29 -15.88 -12.99
N LYS A 34 -10.58 -15.61 -12.71
CA LYS A 34 -11.30 -16.21 -11.58
C LYS A 34 -11.59 -17.71 -11.75
N GLN A 35 -11.63 -18.22 -12.99
CA GLN A 35 -12.01 -19.60 -13.29
C GLN A 35 -10.84 -20.59 -13.14
N TYR A 36 -9.59 -20.14 -13.34
CA TYR A 36 -8.41 -20.99 -13.30
C TYR A 36 -7.55 -20.82 -12.03
N GLY A 37 -7.68 -19.70 -11.31
CA GLY A 37 -6.86 -19.44 -10.12
C GLY A 37 -7.15 -20.36 -8.94
N ARG A 38 -8.43 -20.63 -8.64
CA ARG A 38 -8.83 -21.52 -7.54
C ARG A 38 -8.37 -22.98 -7.73
N PRO A 39 -8.62 -23.63 -8.89
CA PRO A 39 -8.15 -25.00 -9.09
C PRO A 39 -6.62 -25.10 -9.16
N ALA A 40 -5.92 -24.08 -9.68
CA ALA A 40 -4.46 -24.08 -9.73
C ALA A 40 -3.82 -24.03 -8.33
N VAL A 41 -4.36 -23.22 -7.41
CA VAL A 41 -3.87 -23.14 -6.03
C VAL A 41 -4.14 -24.44 -5.26
N ILE A 42 -5.32 -25.06 -5.47
CA ILE A 42 -5.68 -26.32 -4.82
C ILE A 42 -4.78 -27.46 -5.33
N LEU A 43 -4.54 -27.55 -6.64
CA LEU A 43 -3.64 -28.55 -7.22
C LEU A 43 -2.19 -28.34 -6.78
N PHE A 44 -1.73 -27.09 -6.67
CA PHE A 44 -0.39 -26.78 -6.16
C PHE A 44 -0.22 -27.20 -4.69
N MET A 45 -1.23 -26.95 -3.85
CA MET A 45 -1.23 -27.41 -2.46
C MET A 45 -1.25 -28.94 -2.37
N ILE A 46 -2.02 -29.63 -3.21
CA ILE A 46 -2.05 -31.09 -3.25
C ILE A 46 -0.69 -31.65 -3.71
N SER A 47 -0.05 -31.04 -4.71
CA SER A 47 1.30 -31.45 -5.15
C SER A 47 2.36 -31.26 -4.06
N ILE A 48 2.31 -30.16 -3.31
CA ILE A 48 3.21 -29.92 -2.17
C ILE A 48 2.99 -30.98 -1.09
N VAL A 49 1.73 -31.26 -0.74
CA VAL A 49 1.41 -32.30 0.24
C VAL A 49 1.88 -33.68 -0.24
N PHE A 50 1.73 -34.00 -1.53
CA PHE A 50 2.19 -35.28 -2.09
C PHE A 50 3.72 -35.42 -2.09
N ILE A 51 4.46 -34.33 -2.35
CA ILE A 51 5.91 -34.27 -2.25
C ILE A 51 6.37 -34.44 -0.79
N ILE A 52 5.70 -33.78 0.16
CA ILE A 52 6.00 -33.93 1.60
C ILE A 52 5.72 -35.36 2.07
N THR A 53 4.66 -35.99 1.58
CA THR A 53 4.27 -37.35 1.99
C THR A 53 5.13 -38.44 1.32
N SER A 54 5.87 -38.12 0.25
CA SER A 54 6.74 -39.09 -0.47
C SER A 54 8.21 -39.08 -0.02
N ALA A 55 8.60 -38.18 0.89
CA ALA A 55 9.96 -38.02 1.41
C ALA A 55 10.44 -39.15 2.35
N GLU A 56 9.65 -40.21 2.55
CA GLU A 56 9.96 -41.30 3.49
C GLU A 56 10.78 -42.46 2.88
N THR A 57 11.31 -42.35 1.64
CA THR A 57 11.99 -43.51 1.00
C THR A 57 13.33 -43.23 0.29
N SER A 58 14.04 -42.13 0.57
CA SER A 58 15.39 -41.91 0.00
C SER A 58 16.49 -41.90 1.06
N ASN A 59 17.58 -42.63 0.81
CA ASN A 59 18.73 -42.76 1.71
C ASN A 59 19.57 -41.47 1.86
N ASN A 60 19.17 -40.34 1.25
CA ASN A 60 19.89 -39.06 1.30
C ASN A 60 18.92 -37.86 1.22
N PRO A 61 18.16 -37.56 2.29
CA PRO A 61 17.13 -36.51 2.32
C PRO A 61 17.67 -35.11 1.98
N ILE A 62 18.97 -34.90 2.20
CA ILE A 62 19.66 -33.63 1.91
C ILE A 62 19.75 -33.40 0.39
N VAL A 63 20.10 -34.44 -0.39
CA VAL A 63 20.25 -34.32 -1.85
C VAL A 63 18.91 -34.06 -2.51
N GLU A 64 17.84 -34.67 -2.00
CA GLU A 64 16.49 -34.47 -2.49
C GLU A 64 15.98 -33.05 -2.19
N PHE A 65 16.25 -32.52 -0.99
CA PHE A 65 15.95 -31.14 -0.63
C PHE A 65 16.65 -30.13 -1.56
N PHE A 66 17.95 -30.32 -1.82
CA PHE A 66 18.69 -29.45 -2.74
C PHE A 66 18.21 -29.57 -4.18
N SER A 67 17.81 -30.77 -4.61
CA SER A 67 17.26 -30.99 -5.95
C SER A 67 15.90 -30.31 -6.13
N ILE A 68 15.02 -30.40 -5.13
CA ILE A 68 13.72 -29.71 -5.11
C ILE A 68 13.92 -28.19 -5.04
N LEU A 69 14.81 -27.70 -4.17
CA LEU A 69 15.10 -26.27 -4.05
C LEU A 69 15.68 -25.70 -5.36
N SER A 70 16.60 -26.44 -5.98
CA SER A 70 17.16 -26.12 -7.30
C SER A 70 16.08 -26.06 -8.37
N PHE A 71 15.15 -27.03 -8.38
CA PHE A 71 14.05 -27.07 -9.33
C PHE A 71 13.04 -25.92 -9.12
N VAL A 72 12.72 -25.57 -7.88
CA VAL A 72 11.86 -24.42 -7.55
C VAL A 72 12.49 -23.10 -7.99
N LEU A 73 13.79 -22.92 -7.75
CA LEU A 73 14.53 -21.74 -8.21
C LEU A 73 14.58 -21.67 -9.73
N PHE A 74 14.84 -22.79 -10.41
CA PHE A 74 14.82 -22.88 -11.87
C PHE A 74 13.46 -22.46 -12.44
N VAL A 75 12.37 -22.98 -11.88
CA VAL A 75 11.00 -22.63 -12.28
C VAL A 75 10.72 -21.14 -12.07
N PHE A 76 11.14 -20.56 -10.93
CA PHE A 76 11.01 -19.13 -10.66
C PHE A 76 11.73 -18.27 -11.72
N PHE A 77 12.95 -18.63 -12.09
CA PHE A 77 13.70 -17.94 -13.15
C PHE A 77 13.05 -18.11 -14.53
N LEU A 78 12.48 -19.28 -14.83
CA LEU A 78 11.78 -19.55 -16.09
C LEU A 78 10.51 -18.69 -16.22
N VAL A 79 9.74 -18.53 -15.12
CA VAL A 79 8.58 -17.64 -15.08
C VAL A 79 9.00 -16.17 -15.25
N LEU A 80 10.08 -15.72 -14.59
CA LEU A 80 10.63 -14.37 -14.77
C LEU A 80 11.09 -14.12 -16.21
N ALA A 81 11.73 -15.11 -16.84
CA ALA A 81 12.12 -15.06 -18.24
C ALA A 81 10.89 -14.90 -19.16
N ILE A 82 9.84 -15.70 -18.96
CA ILE A 82 8.59 -15.59 -19.74
C ILE A 82 7.95 -14.21 -19.55
N LEU A 83 7.89 -13.69 -18.32
CA LEU A 83 7.36 -12.35 -18.02
C LEU A 83 8.18 -11.23 -18.68
N SER A 84 9.50 -11.39 -18.77
CA SER A 84 10.42 -10.45 -19.43
C SER A 84 10.20 -10.42 -20.96
N VAL A 85 9.91 -11.57 -21.58
CA VAL A 85 9.58 -11.67 -23.02
C VAL A 85 8.22 -11.01 -23.32
N ILE A 86 7.24 -11.18 -22.44
CA ILE A 86 5.88 -10.64 -22.65
C ILE A 86 5.83 -9.12 -22.43
N LYS A 87 6.60 -8.56 -21.50
CA LYS A 87 6.54 -7.12 -21.18
C LYS A 87 7.31 -6.21 -22.16
N LYS A 88 8.00 -6.75 -23.17
CA LYS A 88 8.70 -6.00 -24.24
C LYS A 88 9.48 -4.77 -23.71
N THR A 89 10.10 -4.90 -22.54
CA THR A 89 10.92 -3.84 -21.93
C THR A 89 12.36 -4.01 -22.41
N GLY A 90 12.95 -2.94 -22.96
CA GLY A 90 14.29 -2.93 -23.58
C GLY A 90 15.47 -3.32 -22.67
N VAL A 91 15.21 -3.63 -21.40
CA VAL A 91 16.17 -4.12 -20.40
C VAL A 91 16.36 -5.65 -20.46
N ALA A 92 15.49 -6.36 -21.19
CA ALA A 92 15.45 -7.82 -21.22
C ALA A 92 16.78 -8.46 -21.68
N LYS A 93 17.44 -7.93 -22.72
CA LYS A 93 18.62 -8.59 -23.32
C LYS A 93 19.81 -8.75 -22.37
N LYS A 94 20.03 -7.82 -21.44
CA LYS A 94 21.16 -7.88 -20.49
C LYS A 94 20.89 -8.84 -19.32
N GLN A 95 19.65 -8.91 -18.86
CA GLN A 95 19.26 -9.82 -17.76
C GLN A 95 19.16 -11.28 -18.23
N PHE A 96 18.79 -11.53 -19.49
CA PHE A 96 18.79 -12.87 -20.08
C PHE A 96 20.18 -13.51 -20.15
N ILE A 97 21.20 -12.72 -20.49
CA ILE A 97 22.59 -13.22 -20.58
C ILE A 97 23.11 -13.55 -19.18
N ILE A 98 22.83 -12.72 -18.18
CA ILE A 98 23.26 -12.96 -16.80
C ILE A 98 22.60 -14.23 -16.24
N THR A 99 21.30 -14.42 -16.44
CA THR A 99 20.60 -15.64 -15.98
C THR A 99 21.06 -16.89 -16.72
N ALA A 100 21.35 -16.81 -18.03
CA ALA A 100 21.89 -17.93 -18.80
C ALA A 100 23.32 -18.30 -18.37
N ILE A 101 24.18 -17.30 -18.09
CA ILE A 101 25.54 -17.52 -17.60
C ILE A 101 25.51 -18.13 -16.19
N LEU A 102 24.67 -17.62 -15.29
CA LEU A 102 24.52 -18.20 -13.94
C LEU A 102 23.99 -19.64 -13.97
N PHE A 103 23.10 -19.96 -14.92
CA PHE A 103 22.60 -21.31 -15.12
C PHE A 103 23.68 -22.27 -15.64
N VAL A 104 24.49 -21.84 -16.62
CA VAL A 104 25.62 -22.63 -17.14
C VAL A 104 26.68 -22.86 -16.06
N ILE A 105 26.99 -21.83 -15.27
CA ILE A 105 27.92 -21.93 -14.13
C ILE A 105 27.40 -22.93 -13.09
N PHE A 106 26.10 -22.88 -12.76
CA PHE A 106 25.49 -23.79 -11.80
C PHE A 106 25.47 -25.26 -12.27
N VAL A 107 25.21 -25.51 -13.55
CA VAL A 107 25.29 -26.85 -14.17
C VAL A 107 26.74 -27.36 -14.18
N ALA A 108 27.71 -26.49 -14.48
CA ALA A 108 29.13 -26.84 -14.45
C ALA A 108 29.61 -27.19 -13.02
N LEU A 109 29.21 -26.40 -12.02
CA LEU A 109 29.55 -26.65 -10.60
C LEU A 109 28.93 -27.93 -10.04
N SER A 110 27.72 -28.27 -10.50
CA SER A 110 27.04 -29.52 -10.11
C SER A 110 27.69 -30.78 -10.72
N SER A 111 28.61 -30.61 -11.67
CA SER A 111 29.30 -31.71 -12.37
C SER A 111 30.69 -32.06 -11.78
N ILE A 112 31.19 -31.32 -10.79
CA ILE A 112 32.56 -31.48 -10.24
C ILE A 112 32.62 -32.51 -9.08
N SER A 113 31.52 -33.17 -8.73
CA SER A 113 31.53 -34.25 -7.74
C SER A 113 31.99 -35.59 -8.35
N ALA A 114 33.24 -35.67 -8.80
CA ALA A 114 33.94 -36.93 -9.08
C ALA A 114 35.42 -36.80 -8.67
N PRO A 115 35.95 -37.69 -7.80
CA PRO A 115 37.36 -37.65 -7.42
C PRO A 115 38.19 -38.41 -8.47
N SER A 116 39.23 -37.78 -9.04
CA SER A 116 40.22 -38.47 -9.87
C SER A 116 41.64 -38.20 -9.37
N SER A 117 42.44 -39.26 -9.42
CA SER A 117 43.77 -39.47 -8.87
C SER A 117 44.80 -39.52 -9.99
N GLU A 118 45.97 -38.88 -9.84
CA GLU A 118 47.23 -39.15 -10.56
C GLU A 118 48.35 -38.34 -9.85
N LYS A 119 49.49 -38.84 -9.37
CA LYS A 119 50.58 -39.75 -9.82
C LYS A 119 51.56 -39.16 -10.85
N THR A 120 52.87 -39.32 -10.55
CA THR A 120 54.08 -39.45 -11.41
C THR A 120 55.13 -38.33 -11.18
N THR A 121 56.27 -38.53 -10.48
CA THR A 121 57.54 -39.27 -10.75
C THR A 121 58.51 -38.57 -11.72
N ALA A 122 59.75 -38.28 -11.29
CA ALA A 122 61.00 -38.69 -11.98
C ALA A 122 62.30 -38.17 -11.30
N THR A 123 63.29 -39.06 -11.23
CA THR A 123 64.65 -38.98 -10.65
C THR A 123 65.71 -38.92 -11.77
N ASN A 124 66.97 -38.64 -11.38
CA ASN A 124 68.26 -39.06 -11.98
C ASN A 124 68.93 -38.02 -12.93
N LYS A 125 70.27 -37.84 -13.00
CA LYS A 125 71.40 -38.76 -12.74
C LYS A 125 72.74 -38.00 -12.61
N GLN A 126 73.66 -38.57 -11.83
CA GLN A 126 75.07 -38.23 -11.63
C GLN A 126 75.98 -38.88 -12.71
N VAL A 127 77.20 -38.36 -12.92
CA VAL A 127 78.51 -39.08 -12.88
C VAL A 127 79.59 -38.41 -13.76
N ALA A 128 80.78 -38.34 -13.15
CA ALA A 128 82.08 -37.80 -13.52
C ALA A 128 82.80 -38.49 -14.71
N SER A 129 83.83 -37.84 -15.30
CA SER A 129 85.26 -38.07 -14.97
C SER A 129 86.23 -37.43 -15.99
N ASN A 130 87.48 -37.25 -15.55
CA ASN A 130 88.62 -36.52 -16.12
C ASN A 130 89.32 -37.16 -17.36
N ASN A 131 90.02 -36.35 -18.18
CA ASN A 131 91.47 -36.47 -18.41
C ASN A 131 92.08 -35.31 -19.25
N ALA A 132 93.31 -34.92 -18.88
CA ALA A 132 94.27 -34.06 -19.60
C ALA A 132 94.97 -34.86 -20.74
N GLU A 133 95.66 -34.33 -21.77
CA GLU A 133 96.66 -33.25 -21.84
C GLU A 133 97.11 -33.00 -23.32
N LYS A 134 97.92 -31.93 -23.55
CA LYS A 134 98.66 -31.43 -24.77
C LYS A 134 97.92 -30.36 -25.61
N LYS A 135 98.27 -29.04 -25.63
CA LYS A 135 99.51 -28.30 -26.05
C LYS A 135 99.92 -28.73 -27.46
N ASP A 136 99.82 -27.94 -28.52
CA ASP A 136 100.24 -26.56 -28.74
C ASP A 136 99.41 -25.92 -29.88
N ASP A 137 98.61 -24.89 -29.57
CA ASP A 137 98.05 -23.85 -30.49
C ASP A 137 97.30 -22.76 -29.69
N LYS A 138 97.67 -22.58 -28.41
CA LYS A 138 96.73 -22.14 -27.35
C LYS A 138 96.83 -20.68 -26.93
N LYS A 139 97.28 -19.77 -27.82
CA LYS A 139 97.28 -18.32 -27.56
C LYS A 139 96.33 -17.53 -28.46
N LYS A 140 96.00 -17.99 -29.67
CA LYS A 140 94.96 -17.35 -30.50
C LYS A 140 93.54 -17.89 -30.21
N GLU A 141 93.39 -19.19 -29.90
CA GLU A 141 92.11 -19.77 -29.51
C GLU A 141 91.64 -19.39 -28.10
N ALA A 142 92.57 -19.10 -27.17
CA ALA A 142 92.23 -18.68 -25.81
C ALA A 142 91.72 -17.23 -25.76
N ASP A 143 92.38 -16.32 -26.49
CA ASP A 143 91.96 -14.92 -26.59
C ASP A 143 90.64 -14.78 -27.38
N GLU A 144 90.43 -15.56 -28.45
CA GLU A 144 89.14 -15.56 -29.19
C GLU A 144 87.98 -16.18 -28.37
N LYS A 145 88.27 -17.18 -27.52
CA LYS A 145 87.26 -17.80 -26.65
C LYS A 145 86.89 -16.91 -25.46
N THR A 146 87.86 -16.17 -24.90
CA THR A 146 87.60 -15.15 -23.88
C THR A 146 86.82 -13.96 -24.47
N GLN A 147 87.17 -13.51 -25.67
CA GLN A 147 86.46 -12.42 -26.34
C GLN A 147 85.01 -12.81 -26.71
N LYS A 148 84.79 -14.04 -27.20
CA LYS A 148 83.44 -14.58 -27.43
C LYS A 148 82.62 -14.68 -26.13
N GLN A 149 83.22 -15.12 -25.02
CA GLN A 149 82.53 -15.17 -23.73
C GLN A 149 82.20 -13.78 -23.17
N GLU A 150 83.07 -12.78 -23.36
CA GLU A 150 82.79 -11.40 -22.96
C GLU A 150 81.70 -10.75 -23.83
N ASP A 151 81.70 -10.99 -25.14
CA ASP A 151 80.66 -10.50 -26.04
C ASP A 151 79.31 -11.18 -25.80
N GLU A 152 79.30 -12.48 -25.48
CA GLU A 152 78.08 -13.22 -25.12
C GLU A 152 77.52 -12.75 -23.76
N LYS A 153 78.39 -12.43 -22.80
CA LYS A 153 78.00 -11.80 -21.53
C LYS A 153 77.45 -10.39 -21.73
N ARG A 154 78.06 -9.57 -22.59
CA ARG A 154 77.55 -8.24 -22.94
C ARG A 154 76.20 -8.30 -23.63
N LEU A 155 76.00 -9.29 -24.52
CA LEU A 155 74.72 -9.50 -25.19
C LEU A 155 73.64 -9.95 -24.20
N ALA A 156 73.98 -10.83 -23.25
CA ALA A 156 73.09 -11.27 -22.19
C ALA A 156 72.72 -10.10 -21.24
N ASP A 157 73.69 -9.26 -20.85
CA ASP A 157 73.45 -8.06 -20.03
C ASP A 157 72.58 -7.02 -20.77
N GLU A 158 72.76 -6.86 -22.09
CA GLU A 158 71.93 -5.97 -22.91
C GLU A 158 70.49 -6.49 -23.06
N GLN A 159 70.32 -7.81 -23.24
CA GLN A 159 68.99 -8.44 -23.26
C GLN A 159 68.29 -8.34 -21.92
N ALA A 160 69.00 -8.53 -20.80
CA ALA A 160 68.45 -8.37 -19.47
C ALA A 160 67.97 -6.93 -19.22
N ARG A 161 68.74 -5.92 -19.65
CA ARG A 161 68.33 -4.51 -19.57
C ARG A 161 67.08 -4.22 -20.42
N LYS A 162 67.02 -4.72 -21.65
CA LYS A 162 65.83 -4.55 -22.51
C LYS A 162 64.58 -5.19 -21.90
N GLN A 163 64.69 -6.39 -21.33
CA GLN A 163 63.59 -7.05 -20.64
C GLN A 163 63.15 -6.29 -19.37
N GLU A 164 64.09 -5.71 -18.63
CA GLU A 164 63.77 -4.89 -17.47
C GLU A 164 63.03 -3.60 -17.86
N ASP A 165 63.48 -2.92 -18.93
CA ASP A 165 62.83 -1.71 -19.44
C ASP A 165 61.42 -2.00 -20.00
N GLU A 166 61.24 -3.11 -20.73
CA GLU A 166 59.91 -3.57 -21.18
C GLU A 166 58.99 -3.89 -19.99
N LYS A 167 59.51 -4.56 -18.96
CA LYS A 167 58.76 -4.85 -17.74
C LYS A 167 58.33 -3.57 -17.01
N ARG A 168 59.21 -2.57 -16.91
CA ARG A 168 58.90 -1.26 -16.31
C ARG A 168 57.82 -0.52 -17.11
N GLN A 169 57.89 -0.54 -18.45
CA GLN A 169 56.85 0.05 -19.30
C GLN A 169 55.50 -0.67 -19.16
N ALA A 170 55.51 -2.00 -19.09
CA ALA A 170 54.30 -2.80 -18.88
C ALA A 170 53.66 -2.52 -17.50
N GLU A 171 54.47 -2.41 -16.44
CA GLU A 171 54.00 -2.06 -15.10
C GLU A 171 53.43 -0.63 -15.03
N GLU A 172 54.07 0.33 -15.69
CA GLU A 172 53.56 1.71 -15.75
C GLU A 172 52.24 1.79 -16.53
N GLN A 173 52.11 1.06 -17.65
CA GLN A 173 50.85 0.97 -18.40
C GLN A 173 49.75 0.30 -17.57
N ALA A 174 50.06 -0.80 -16.87
CA ALA A 174 49.11 -1.47 -16.00
C ALA A 174 48.63 -0.55 -14.86
N ARG A 175 49.55 0.22 -14.25
CA ARG A 175 49.21 1.20 -13.21
C ARG A 175 48.33 2.33 -13.75
N LYS A 176 48.62 2.87 -14.94
CA LYS A 176 47.79 3.90 -15.59
C LYS A 176 46.39 3.38 -15.89
N GLN A 177 46.27 2.17 -16.43
CA GLN A 177 44.97 1.53 -16.69
C GLN A 177 44.18 1.29 -15.39
N GLN A 178 44.84 0.85 -14.33
CA GLN A 178 44.21 0.64 -13.03
C GLN A 178 43.73 1.96 -12.40
N GLU A 179 44.53 3.03 -12.50
CA GLU A 179 44.14 4.36 -12.03
C GLU A 179 42.96 4.92 -12.81
N GLU A 180 42.94 4.76 -14.14
CA GLU A 180 41.81 5.17 -14.99
C GLU A 180 40.54 4.38 -14.66
N GLN A 181 40.64 3.05 -14.50
CA GLN A 181 39.50 2.23 -14.07
C GLN A 181 38.97 2.65 -12.70
N LYS A 182 39.86 2.97 -11.75
CA LYS A 182 39.47 3.47 -10.43
C LYS A 182 38.75 4.82 -10.54
N ARG A 183 39.26 5.75 -11.35
CA ARG A 183 38.62 7.06 -11.57
C ARG A 183 37.22 6.90 -12.19
N LEU A 184 37.06 6.00 -13.16
CA LEU A 184 35.76 5.70 -13.75
C LEU A 184 34.79 5.06 -12.75
N ALA A 185 35.28 4.14 -11.92
CA ALA A 185 34.48 3.52 -10.86
C ALA A 185 34.04 4.55 -9.81
N ASP A 186 34.94 5.42 -9.36
CA ASP A 186 34.63 6.50 -8.39
C ASP A 186 33.64 7.52 -8.99
N GLU A 187 33.77 7.87 -10.27
CA GLU A 187 32.83 8.75 -10.96
C GLU A 187 31.43 8.11 -11.11
N GLN A 188 31.36 6.82 -11.46
CA GLN A 188 30.11 6.09 -11.53
C GLN A 188 29.44 5.98 -10.16
N ALA A 189 30.21 5.66 -9.11
CA ALA A 189 29.71 5.60 -7.74
C ALA A 189 29.14 6.95 -7.29
N ARG A 190 29.85 8.05 -7.57
CA ARG A 190 29.39 9.41 -7.25
C ARG A 190 28.11 9.77 -8.02
N LYS A 191 28.02 9.46 -9.31
CA LYS A 191 26.80 9.69 -10.12
C LYS A 191 25.60 8.90 -9.59
N GLN A 192 25.81 7.62 -9.24
CA GLN A 192 24.76 6.78 -8.66
C GLN A 192 24.31 7.31 -7.29
N GLN A 193 25.24 7.76 -6.46
CA GLN A 193 24.92 8.34 -5.15
C GLN A 193 24.15 9.66 -5.28
N GLU A 194 24.53 10.51 -6.24
CA GLU A 194 23.83 11.76 -6.53
C GLU A 194 22.41 11.50 -7.06
N GLU A 195 22.25 10.52 -7.96
CA GLU A 195 20.94 10.12 -8.48
C GLU A 195 20.05 9.54 -7.37
N GLN A 196 20.58 8.66 -6.52
CA GLN A 196 19.86 8.13 -5.36
C GLN A 196 19.44 9.24 -4.39
N LYS A 197 20.33 10.21 -4.12
CA LYS A 197 20.01 11.37 -3.28
C LYS A 197 18.90 12.21 -3.91
N ARG A 198 18.96 12.50 -5.21
CA ARG A 198 17.92 13.24 -5.93
C ARG A 198 16.56 12.52 -5.88
N LEU A 199 16.55 11.20 -6.04
CA LEU A 199 15.34 10.39 -5.93
C LEU A 199 14.78 10.40 -4.50
N ALA A 200 15.65 10.30 -3.48
CA ALA A 200 15.24 10.37 -2.08
C ALA A 200 14.67 11.76 -1.74
N ASP A 201 15.32 12.84 -2.18
CA ASP A 201 14.87 14.22 -1.98
C ASP A 201 13.53 14.48 -2.71
N GLU A 202 13.35 13.95 -3.93
CA GLU A 202 12.10 14.04 -4.68
C GLU A 202 10.97 13.26 -3.99
N GLN A 203 11.25 12.05 -3.49
CA GLN A 203 10.28 11.26 -2.73
C GLN A 203 9.89 11.95 -1.42
N ALA A 204 10.86 12.48 -0.68
CA ALA A 204 10.61 13.22 0.55
C ALA A 204 9.74 14.47 0.29
N ARG A 205 10.04 15.21 -0.78
CA ARG A 205 9.24 16.39 -1.17
C ARG A 205 7.81 16.00 -1.56
N LYS A 206 7.62 14.92 -2.33
CA LYS A 206 6.27 14.42 -2.69
C LYS A 206 5.48 13.99 -1.46
N GLN A 207 6.11 13.28 -0.52
CA GLN A 207 5.48 12.88 0.74
C GLN A 207 5.10 14.10 1.59
N GLN A 208 5.98 15.10 1.70
CA GLN A 208 5.67 16.34 2.42
C GLN A 208 4.53 17.12 1.76
N GLU A 209 4.51 17.20 0.42
CA GLU A 209 3.43 17.89 -0.31
C GLU A 209 2.09 17.15 -0.13
N GLU A 210 2.08 15.82 -0.16
CA GLU A 210 0.88 15.03 0.06
C GLU A 210 0.38 15.13 1.50
N GLN A 211 1.27 15.07 2.50
CA GLN A 211 0.91 15.30 3.90
C GLN A 211 0.33 16.71 4.11
N LYS A 212 0.92 17.73 3.49
CA LYS A 212 0.39 19.09 3.56
C LYS A 212 -0.99 19.19 2.92
N ARG A 213 -1.20 18.59 1.74
CA ARG A 213 -2.52 18.55 1.09
C ARG A 213 -3.57 17.85 1.95
N GLN A 214 -3.21 16.74 2.59
CA GLN A 214 -4.10 16.03 3.51
C GLN A 214 -4.43 16.87 4.76
N ALA A 215 -3.42 17.54 5.34
CA ALA A 215 -3.62 18.43 6.48
C ALA A 215 -4.52 19.63 6.11
N ASP A 216 -4.28 20.26 4.96
CA ASP A 216 -5.09 21.39 4.45
C ASP A 216 -6.53 20.94 4.16
N GLU A 217 -6.73 19.74 3.58
CA GLU A 217 -8.06 19.18 3.34
C GLU A 217 -8.80 18.86 4.65
N GLN A 218 -8.11 18.28 5.64
CA GLN A 218 -8.68 18.02 6.96
C GLN A 218 -9.05 19.31 7.68
N ALA A 219 -8.16 20.32 7.67
CA ALA A 219 -8.44 21.62 8.27
C ALA A 219 -9.66 22.29 7.62
N ARG A 220 -9.77 22.23 6.29
CA ARG A 220 -10.93 22.76 5.55
C ARG A 220 -12.23 22.02 5.90
N LYS A 221 -12.20 20.68 5.99
CA LYS A 221 -13.38 19.89 6.41
C LYS A 221 -13.81 20.24 7.83
N GLN A 222 -12.86 20.37 8.76
CA GLN A 222 -13.14 20.77 10.14
C GLN A 222 -13.73 22.19 10.21
N GLN A 223 -13.19 23.14 9.45
CA GLN A 223 -13.74 24.50 9.38
C GLN A 223 -15.16 24.50 8.79
N GLU A 224 -15.40 23.74 7.72
CA GLU A 224 -16.73 23.65 7.11
C GLU A 224 -17.74 23.01 8.08
N GLU A 225 -17.34 21.97 8.82
CA GLU A 225 -18.20 21.33 9.81
C GLU A 225 -18.48 22.22 11.02
N GLN A 226 -17.47 22.93 11.54
CA GLN A 226 -17.67 23.93 12.59
C GLN A 226 -18.62 25.04 12.14
N LYS A 227 -18.49 25.51 10.89
CA LYS A 227 -19.39 26.51 10.34
C LYS A 227 -20.83 25.97 10.22
N ARG A 228 -21.00 24.74 9.73
CA ARG A 228 -22.32 24.10 9.66
C ARG A 228 -22.96 23.96 11.05
N GLN A 229 -22.18 23.55 12.05
CA GLN A 229 -22.65 23.45 13.43
C GLN A 229 -23.03 24.82 14.01
N ALA A 230 -22.22 25.85 13.75
CA ALA A 230 -22.53 27.22 14.18
C ALA A 230 -23.80 27.76 13.50
N ASP A 231 -23.96 27.55 12.18
CA ASP A 231 -25.13 27.97 11.43
C ASP A 231 -26.39 27.21 11.91
N GLU A 232 -26.28 25.91 12.20
CA GLU A 232 -27.38 25.12 12.75
C GLU A 232 -27.77 25.57 14.16
N GLN A 233 -26.79 25.85 15.02
CA GLN A 233 -27.04 26.39 16.37
C GLN A 233 -27.70 27.77 16.30
N ALA A 234 -27.23 28.67 15.43
CA ALA A 234 -27.82 29.99 15.23
C ALA A 234 -29.27 29.87 14.75
N ARG A 235 -29.55 28.96 13.81
CA ARG A 235 -30.91 28.71 13.31
C ARG A 235 -31.83 28.17 14.41
N LYS A 236 -31.36 27.21 15.23
CA LYS A 236 -32.12 26.69 16.38
C LYS A 236 -32.42 27.79 17.40
N GLN A 237 -31.45 28.64 17.72
CA GLN A 237 -31.65 29.77 18.63
C GLN A 237 -32.66 30.78 18.08
N GLN A 238 -32.59 31.10 16.77
CA GLN A 238 -33.58 31.97 16.14
C GLN A 238 -34.98 31.37 16.14
N GLU A 239 -35.11 30.07 15.88
CA GLU A 239 -36.41 29.38 15.92
C GLU A 239 -36.98 29.35 17.35
N GLU A 240 -36.15 29.08 18.36
CA GLU A 240 -36.52 29.11 19.78
C GLU A 240 -36.98 30.51 20.21
N GLN A 241 -36.21 31.55 19.86
CA GLN A 241 -36.59 32.94 20.14
C GLN A 241 -37.92 33.32 19.50
N LYS A 242 -38.15 32.89 18.25
CA LYS A 242 -39.41 33.13 17.56
C LYS A 242 -40.57 32.41 18.25
N ARG A 243 -40.39 31.15 18.66
CA ARG A 243 -41.41 30.40 19.43
C ARG A 243 -41.74 31.09 20.75
N GLN A 244 -40.73 31.58 21.47
CA GLN A 244 -40.93 32.31 22.72
C GLN A 244 -41.66 33.64 22.48
N ALA A 245 -41.32 34.38 21.43
CA ALA A 245 -42.02 35.61 21.06
C ALA A 245 -43.49 35.35 20.67
N ASP A 246 -43.75 34.30 19.87
CA ASP A 246 -45.11 33.90 19.48
C ASP A 246 -45.93 33.46 20.70
N GLU A 247 -45.32 32.72 21.65
CA GLU A 247 -45.98 32.32 22.90
C GLU A 247 -46.29 33.53 23.80
N GLN A 248 -45.36 34.48 23.94
CA GLN A 248 -45.58 35.71 24.69
C GLN A 248 -46.71 36.55 24.06
N ALA A 249 -46.71 36.71 22.74
CA ALA A 249 -47.78 37.42 22.03
C ALA A 249 -49.15 36.76 22.24
N ARG A 250 -49.20 35.41 22.23
CA ARG A 250 -50.43 34.66 22.47
C ARG A 250 -50.95 34.84 23.90
N LYS A 251 -50.07 34.83 24.92
CA LYS A 251 -50.43 35.10 26.32
C LYS A 251 -50.97 36.52 26.49
N GLN A 252 -50.34 37.53 25.89
CA GLN A 252 -50.81 38.92 25.94
C GLN A 252 -52.20 39.08 25.28
N GLN A 253 -52.44 38.43 24.13
CA GLN A 253 -53.75 38.45 23.49
C GLN A 253 -54.83 37.77 24.36
N GLU A 254 -54.49 36.68 25.05
CA GLU A 254 -55.41 35.99 25.95
C GLU A 254 -55.75 36.85 27.17
N GLU A 255 -54.76 37.51 27.78
CA GLU A 255 -54.98 38.47 28.87
C GLU A 255 -55.84 39.66 28.43
N GLN A 256 -55.60 40.23 27.24
CA GLN A 256 -56.43 41.30 26.69
C GLN A 256 -57.87 40.85 26.45
N LYS A 257 -58.09 39.65 25.89
CA LYS A 257 -59.45 39.11 25.71
C LYS A 257 -60.15 38.92 27.05
N LYS A 258 -59.44 38.43 28.07
CA LYS A 258 -59.99 38.23 29.43
C LYS A 258 -60.32 39.58 30.10
N ALA A 259 -59.50 40.60 29.92
CA ALA A 259 -59.75 41.95 30.40
C ALA A 259 -60.97 42.61 29.70
N GLN A 260 -61.10 42.43 28.38
CA GLN A 260 -62.27 42.90 27.62
C GLN A 260 -63.56 42.18 28.09
N GLN A 261 -63.51 40.87 28.32
CA GLN A 261 -64.64 40.13 28.87
C GLN A 261 -65.05 40.61 30.26
N ALA A 262 -64.08 40.96 31.12
CA ALA A 262 -64.34 41.53 32.45
C ALA A 262 -64.98 42.93 32.39
N GLN A 263 -64.70 43.74 31.35
CA GLN A 263 -65.35 45.04 31.13
C GLN A 263 -66.76 44.93 30.52
N THR A 264 -67.08 43.86 29.80
CA THR A 264 -68.44 43.59 29.31
C THR A 264 -69.34 42.88 30.32
N GLN A 265 -68.84 42.58 31.52
CA GLN A 265 -69.68 42.13 32.62
C GLN A 265 -70.55 43.32 33.05
N PRO A 266 -71.90 43.26 32.94
CA PRO A 266 -72.74 44.39 33.25
C PRO A 266 -72.46 44.86 34.68
N ALA A 267 -72.02 46.12 34.84
CA ALA A 267 -72.13 46.80 36.11
C ALA A 267 -73.58 46.64 36.57
N ALA A 268 -73.77 46.00 37.73
CA ALA A 268 -75.04 45.54 38.26
C ALA A 268 -76.21 46.46 37.91
N SER A 269 -77.22 45.95 37.20
CA SER A 269 -78.53 46.58 37.30
C SER A 269 -79.08 46.22 38.66
N ASN A 270 -78.89 47.14 39.60
CA ASN A 270 -79.67 47.28 40.81
C ASN A 270 -81.08 46.72 40.61
N ASN A 271 -81.37 45.58 41.24
CA ASN A 271 -82.73 45.18 41.57
C ASN A 271 -83.25 46.20 42.58
N SER A 272 -83.54 47.41 42.11
CA SER A 272 -84.32 48.38 42.87
C SER A 272 -85.64 47.68 43.17
N ASN A 273 -85.94 47.61 44.46
CA ASN A 273 -87.08 46.95 45.09
C ASN A 273 -88.39 47.64 44.67
N VAL A 274 -88.73 47.58 43.37
CA VAL A 274 -89.98 48.11 42.83
C VAL A 274 -91.10 47.29 43.45
N THR A 275 -92.04 47.93 44.15
CA THR A 275 -93.18 47.26 44.78
C THR A 275 -94.46 47.92 44.28
N TYR A 276 -95.34 47.16 43.65
CA TYR A 276 -96.63 47.65 43.19
C TYR A 276 -97.72 47.31 44.22
N LYS A 277 -98.64 48.25 44.46
CA LYS A 277 -99.73 48.06 45.42
C LYS A 277 -100.85 47.18 44.86
N ASN A 278 -101.10 47.25 43.55
CA ASN A 278 -102.14 46.49 42.87
C ASN A 278 -101.86 46.35 41.36
N CYS A 279 -102.62 45.49 40.68
CA CYS A 279 -102.47 45.24 39.24
C CYS A 279 -102.79 46.44 38.35
N THR A 280 -103.58 47.41 38.82
CA THR A 280 -103.85 48.65 38.07
C THR A 280 -102.58 49.48 37.95
N GLU A 281 -101.78 49.57 39.01
CA GLU A 281 -100.48 50.26 39.00
C GLU A 281 -99.51 49.60 38.02
N VAL A 282 -99.49 48.26 37.99
CA VAL A 282 -98.66 47.47 37.06
C VAL A 282 -99.07 47.70 35.60
N LYS A 283 -100.38 47.70 35.32
CA LYS A 283 -100.93 47.98 33.98
C LYS A 283 -100.67 49.41 33.53
N ASN A 284 -100.86 50.39 34.41
CA ASN A 284 -100.59 51.81 34.11
C ASN A 284 -99.11 52.06 33.85
N ALA A 285 -98.22 51.33 34.53
CA ALA A 285 -96.79 51.35 34.26
C ALA A 285 -96.40 50.62 32.96
N GLY A 286 -97.37 49.97 32.27
CA GLY A 286 -97.14 49.19 31.06
C GLY A 286 -96.29 47.94 31.31
N LYS A 287 -96.30 47.40 32.52
CA LYS A 287 -95.48 46.25 32.95
C LYS A 287 -96.26 44.95 33.14
N ALA A 288 -97.57 44.96 32.84
CA ALA A 288 -98.39 43.75 32.86
C ALA A 288 -98.30 43.03 31.49
N PRO A 289 -98.32 41.68 31.45
CA PRO A 289 -98.26 40.75 32.58
C PRO A 289 -96.87 40.73 33.23
N LEU A 290 -96.84 40.52 34.55
CA LEU A 290 -95.62 40.62 35.34
C LEU A 290 -95.18 39.24 35.83
N TYR A 291 -93.98 38.82 35.45
CA TYR A 291 -93.49 37.45 35.67
C TYR A 291 -92.67 37.31 36.95
N LYS A 292 -92.60 36.10 37.52
CA LYS A 292 -91.90 35.80 38.80
C LYS A 292 -90.46 36.32 38.89
N ASP A 293 -89.74 36.34 37.77
CA ASP A 293 -88.33 36.78 37.70
C ASP A 293 -88.19 38.29 37.42
N GLN A 294 -89.30 39.03 37.29
CA GLN A 294 -89.29 40.46 37.04
C GLN A 294 -89.35 41.28 38.35
N PRO A 295 -88.63 42.41 38.40
CA PRO A 295 -88.66 43.30 39.57
C PRO A 295 -90.07 43.83 39.81
N GLY A 296 -90.55 43.65 41.04
CA GLY A 296 -91.90 44.02 41.49
C GLY A 296 -92.95 42.94 41.36
N TYR A 297 -92.57 41.72 41.02
CA TYR A 297 -93.45 40.58 41.22
C TYR A 297 -93.66 40.35 42.71
N SER A 298 -94.92 40.14 43.09
CA SER A 298 -95.25 39.62 44.41
C SER A 298 -96.43 38.66 44.26
N SER A 299 -96.42 37.59 45.06
CA SER A 299 -97.52 36.62 45.13
C SER A 299 -98.86 37.23 45.56
N LYS A 300 -98.88 38.50 46.01
CA LYS A 300 -100.11 39.23 46.31
C LYS A 300 -100.80 39.78 45.06
N LEU A 301 -100.05 39.95 43.98
CA LEU A 301 -100.55 40.44 42.69
C LEU A 301 -100.94 39.29 41.75
N ASP A 302 -100.47 38.09 42.05
CA ASP A 302 -100.74 36.84 41.35
C ASP A 302 -101.82 36.06 42.12
N ARG A 303 -103.09 36.23 41.72
CA ARG A 303 -104.24 35.71 42.47
C ARG A 303 -104.41 34.20 42.30
N ASP A 304 -104.00 33.67 41.16
CA ASP A 304 -104.05 32.26 40.77
C ASP A 304 -102.75 31.51 41.13
N GLY A 305 -101.64 32.21 41.33
CA GLY A 305 -100.37 31.66 41.77
C GLY A 305 -99.61 30.89 40.69
N ASP A 306 -99.92 31.15 39.42
CA ASP A 306 -99.33 30.45 38.28
C ASP A 306 -97.96 31.01 37.84
N GLY A 307 -97.50 32.09 38.49
CA GLY A 307 -96.24 32.75 38.21
C GLY A 307 -96.37 33.96 37.29
N VAL A 308 -97.59 34.35 36.90
CA VAL A 308 -97.88 35.49 36.03
C VAL A 308 -98.88 36.43 36.70
N ALA A 309 -98.39 37.52 37.29
CA ALA A 309 -99.24 38.50 37.94
C ALA A 309 -99.93 39.42 36.92
N CYS A 310 -101.17 39.82 37.21
CA CYS A 310 -101.91 40.88 36.53
C CYS A 310 -102.17 40.65 35.02
N GLU A 311 -102.27 39.39 34.59
CA GLU A 311 -102.52 38.98 33.21
C GLU A 311 -103.93 39.28 32.68
N LYS A 312 -104.93 39.39 33.58
CA LYS A 312 -106.35 39.63 33.25
C LYS A 312 -106.73 41.07 33.55
#